data_AF-A0A2I4BRK6-F1
#
_entry.id   AF-A0A2I4BRK6-F1
#
_cell.length_a   1.000
_cell.length_b   1.000
_cell.length_c   1.000
_cell.angle_alpha   90.00
_cell.angle_beta   90.00
_cell.angle_gamma   90.00
#
_symmetry.space_group_name_H-M   'P 1'
#
loop_
_entity.id
_entity.type
_entity.pdbx_description
1 polymer ?
#
loop_
_entity_poly.entity_id
_entity_poly.type
_entity_poly.pdbx_seq_one_letter_code
_entity_poly.pdbx_strand_id
1 'polypeptide(L)'
;MITYEENTLICFVYDFFPPVINIRWSKNDEEVMVEAPFIKTVSNSEGVFHVFSYLKFVPQEGDTYSCTVEHEALDEPRTRILVVDTDEKSRGPAVCCGLGLTLGLLGVVAGTFFFVKGKQCQDAG
;
A
#
# COMPACT_ATOMS: atom_id res chain seq x y z
N MET A 1 -7.45 -19.61 6.57
CA MET A 1 -8.60 -18.69 6.70
C MET A 1 -8.68 -17.95 5.37
N ILE A 2 -9.74 -18.12 4.60
CA ILE A 2 -9.90 -17.41 3.32
C ILE A 2 -10.51 -16.05 3.64
N THR A 3 -9.80 -14.98 3.33
CA THR A 3 -10.26 -13.59 3.49
C THR A 3 -11.19 -13.24 2.32
N TYR A 4 -12.50 -13.16 2.57
CA TYR A 4 -13.52 -12.78 1.59
C TYR A 4 -13.76 -11.27 1.52
N GLU A 5 -12.73 -10.45 1.80
CA GLU A 5 -12.88 -9.00 1.70
C GLU A 5 -12.67 -8.58 0.25
N GLU A 6 -13.71 -8.01 -0.36
CA GLU A 6 -13.61 -7.44 -1.70
C GLU A 6 -12.76 -6.17 -1.69
N ASN A 7 -11.92 -6.01 -2.69
CA ASN A 7 -11.12 -4.82 -2.92
C ASN A 7 -11.26 -4.38 -4.39
N THR A 8 -10.80 -3.18 -4.73
CA THR A 8 -10.89 -2.62 -6.07
C THR A 8 -9.53 -2.10 -6.53
N LEU A 9 -9.03 -2.63 -7.64
CA LEU A 9 -7.90 -2.06 -8.35
C LEU A 9 -8.35 -0.89 -9.20
N ILE A 10 -7.49 0.13 -9.30
CA ILE A 10 -7.72 1.33 -10.09
C ILE A 10 -6.56 1.49 -11.05
N CYS A 11 -6.85 1.47 -12.35
CA CYS A 11 -5.91 1.87 -13.39
C CYS A 11 -6.25 3.30 -13.80
N PHE A 12 -5.39 4.24 -13.41
CA PHE A 12 -5.54 5.66 -13.73
C PHE A 12 -4.59 6.04 -14.86
N VAL A 13 -5.15 6.55 -15.96
CA VAL A 13 -4.40 7.08 -17.10
C VAL A 13 -4.70 8.57 -17.20
N TYR A 14 -3.67 9.39 -17.34
CA TYR A 14 -3.76 10.84 -17.26
C TYR A 14 -3.07 11.50 -18.47
N ASP A 15 -3.48 12.73 -18.78
CA ASP A 15 -2.88 13.58 -19.83
C ASP A 15 -2.73 12.89 -21.18
N PHE A 16 -3.82 12.28 -21.68
CA PHE A 16 -3.83 11.67 -23.01
C PHE A 16 -4.79 12.37 -23.96
N PHE A 17 -4.47 12.34 -25.25
CA PHE A 17 -5.30 12.83 -26.34
C PHE A 17 -4.94 12.05 -27.61
N PRO A 18 -5.90 11.62 -28.43
CA PRO A 18 -7.36 11.81 -28.40
C PRO A 18 -8.05 10.92 -27.35
N PRO A 19 -9.37 11.09 -27.09
CA PRO A 19 -10.08 10.37 -26.03
C PRO A 19 -10.31 8.88 -26.29
N VAL A 20 -9.87 8.35 -27.44
CA VAL A 20 -9.98 6.94 -27.79
C VAL A 20 -8.83 6.17 -27.14
N ILE A 21 -9.15 5.27 -26.22
CA ILE A 21 -8.19 4.48 -25.45
C ILE A 21 -8.76 3.08 -25.20
N ASN A 22 -7.92 2.05 -25.23
CA ASN A 22 -8.29 0.69 -24.89
C ASN A 22 -7.55 0.25 -23.62
N ILE A 23 -8.28 -0.30 -22.66
CA ILE A 23 -7.74 -0.73 -21.36
C ILE A 23 -8.19 -2.16 -21.11
N ARG A 24 -7.23 -3.07 -20.95
CA ARG A 24 -7.48 -4.49 -20.67
C ARG A 24 -6.91 -4.88 -19.32
N TRP A 25 -7.64 -5.73 -18.61
CA TRP A 25 -7.18 -6.32 -17.35
C TRP A 25 -6.79 -7.78 -17.58
N SER A 26 -5.72 -8.23 -16.92
CA SER A 26 -5.41 -9.66 -16.81
C SER A 26 -5.24 -10.09 -15.36
N LYS A 27 -5.55 -11.35 -15.09
CA LYS A 27 -5.26 -12.07 -13.85
C LYS A 27 -4.41 -13.28 -14.23
N ASN A 28 -3.21 -13.40 -13.68
CA ASN A 28 -2.29 -14.52 -13.92
C ASN A 28 -2.11 -14.79 -15.43
N ASP A 29 -1.83 -13.73 -16.19
CA ASP A 29 -1.65 -13.71 -17.65
C ASP A 29 -2.91 -14.02 -18.49
N GLU A 30 -4.05 -14.30 -17.87
CA GLU A 30 -5.33 -14.50 -18.56
C GLU A 30 -6.17 -13.22 -18.55
N GLU A 31 -6.70 -12.83 -19.72
CA GLU A 31 -7.54 -11.63 -19.84
C GLU A 31 -8.86 -11.81 -19.06
N VAL A 32 -9.15 -10.86 -18.18
CA VAL A 32 -10.38 -10.87 -17.38
C VAL A 32 -11.46 -10.14 -18.17
N MET A 33 -12.49 -10.86 -18.57
CA MET A 33 -13.67 -10.27 -19.22
C MET A 33 -14.51 -9.57 -18.16
N VAL A 34 -14.11 -8.35 -17.80
CA VAL A 34 -14.80 -7.54 -16.78
C VAL A 34 -16.24 -7.27 -17.25
N GLU A 35 -17.23 -7.51 -16.38
CA GLU A 35 -18.60 -6.99 -16.55
C GLU A 35 -18.52 -5.45 -16.55
N ALA A 36 -18.33 -4.87 -17.73
CA ALA A 36 -18.22 -3.43 -17.99
C ALA A 36 -17.24 -2.69 -17.05
N PRO A 37 -15.93 -2.57 -17.40
CA PRO A 37 -15.05 -1.68 -16.65
C PRO A 37 -15.70 -0.29 -16.58
N PHE A 38 -15.92 0.22 -15.37
CA PHE A 38 -16.47 1.57 -15.21
C PHE A 38 -15.42 2.55 -15.68
N ILE A 39 -15.62 3.11 -16.88
CA ILE A 39 -14.71 4.08 -17.49
C ILE A 39 -15.25 5.47 -17.18
N LYS A 40 -14.53 6.23 -16.36
CA LYS A 40 -14.83 7.64 -16.15
C LYS A 40 -13.79 8.50 -16.84
N THR A 41 -14.18 9.06 -17.99
CA THR A 41 -13.34 10.01 -18.73
C THR A 41 -13.64 11.44 -18.28
N VAL A 42 -12.61 12.20 -17.96
CA VAL A 42 -12.69 13.61 -17.58
C VAL A 42 -11.73 14.40 -18.47
N SER A 43 -12.18 15.52 -19.03
CA SER A 43 -11.29 16.46 -19.73
C SER A 43 -10.95 17.65 -18.83
N ASN A 44 -9.72 18.15 -18.93
CA ASN A 44 -9.33 19.39 -18.29
C ASN A 44 -9.62 20.61 -19.20
N SER A 45 -9.31 21.82 -18.72
CA SER A 45 -9.49 23.07 -19.49
C SER A 45 -8.56 23.19 -20.69
N GLU A 46 -7.50 22.39 -20.75
CA GLU A 46 -6.50 22.36 -21.82
C GLU A 46 -6.87 21.37 -22.93
N GLY A 47 -7.95 20.60 -22.75
CA GLY A 47 -8.45 19.65 -23.75
C GLY A 47 -7.77 18.28 -23.73
N VAL A 48 -6.99 17.98 -22.69
CA VAL A 48 -6.46 16.62 -22.46
C VAL A 48 -7.40 15.80 -21.57
N PHE A 49 -7.34 14.48 -21.71
CA PHE A 49 -8.25 13.54 -21.06
C PHE A 49 -7.54 12.74 -19.96
N HIS A 50 -8.33 12.32 -18.98
CA HIS A 50 -7.96 11.39 -17.93
C HIS A 50 -9.03 10.31 -17.82
N VAL A 51 -8.65 9.08 -17.52
CA VAL A 51 -9.56 7.95 -17.41
C VAL A 51 -9.22 7.07 -16.21
N PHE A 52 -10.26 6.63 -15.52
CA PHE A 52 -10.19 5.63 -14.46
C PHE A 52 -10.85 4.35 -14.94
N SER A 53 -10.15 3.22 -14.82
CA SER A 53 -10.70 1.87 -15.01
C SER A 53 -10.61 1.12 -13.69
N TYR A 54 -11.70 0.43 -13.31
CA TYR A 54 -11.82 -0.23 -12.02
C TYR A 54 -11.99 -1.74 -12.20
N LEU A 55 -11.28 -2.54 -11.40
CA LEU A 55 -11.42 -3.99 -11.34
C LEU A 55 -11.71 -4.42 -9.90
N LYS A 56 -12.93 -4.92 -9.66
CA LYS A 56 -13.28 -5.56 -8.38
C LYS A 56 -12.64 -6.95 -8.33
N PHE A 57 -12.06 -7.28 -7.19
CA PHE A 57 -11.44 -8.59 -6.96
C PHE A 57 -11.44 -8.93 -5.47
N VAL A 58 -11.26 -10.21 -5.18
CA VAL A 58 -10.95 -10.69 -3.83
C VAL A 58 -9.43 -10.98 -3.81
N PRO A 59 -8.63 -10.29 -2.98
CA PRO A 59 -7.20 -10.53 -2.92
C PRO A 59 -6.88 -11.97 -2.51
N GLN A 60 -6.05 -12.63 -3.30
CA GLN A 60 -5.50 -13.94 -2.99
C GLN A 60 -3.98 -13.87 -3.15
N GLU A 61 -3.27 -14.28 -2.11
CA GLU A 61 -1.81 -14.24 -2.07
C GLU A 61 -1.21 -14.93 -3.30
N GLY A 62 -0.26 -14.26 -3.95
CA GLY A 62 0.42 -14.75 -5.15
C GLY A 62 -0.33 -14.48 -6.47
N ASP A 63 -1.59 -14.02 -6.44
CA ASP A 63 -2.24 -13.55 -7.66
C ASP A 63 -1.52 -12.33 -8.23
N THR A 64 -1.40 -12.31 -9.55
CA THR A 64 -0.83 -11.21 -10.30
C THR A 64 -1.90 -10.59 -11.18
N TYR A 65 -2.12 -9.29 -11.04
CA TYR A 65 -3.05 -8.52 -11.85
C TYR A 65 -2.28 -7.56 -12.75
N SER A 66 -2.76 -7.33 -13.97
CA SER A 66 -2.19 -6.31 -14.83
C SER A 66 -3.25 -5.44 -15.50
N CYS A 67 -2.91 -4.17 -15.72
CA CYS A 67 -3.66 -3.24 -16.57
C CYS A 67 -2.79 -2.90 -17.78
N THR A 68 -3.28 -3.23 -18.98
CA THR A 68 -2.61 -2.92 -20.25
C THR A 68 -3.38 -1.83 -20.98
N VAL A 69 -2.69 -0.75 -21.32
CA VAL A 69 -3.23 0.44 -21.98
C VAL A 69 -2.72 0.51 -23.40
N GLU A 70 -3.63 0.61 -24.37
CA GLU A 70 -3.33 0.91 -25.76
C GLU A 70 -3.89 2.29 -26.11
N HIS A 71 -3.06 3.13 -26.70
CA HIS A 71 -3.39 4.49 -27.09
C HIS A 71 -2.53 4.90 -28.29
N GLU A 72 -3.05 5.73 -29.20
CA GLU A 72 -2.32 6.09 -30.43
C GLU A 72 -1.06 6.94 -30.20
N ALA A 73 -0.94 7.59 -29.04
CA ALA A 73 0.25 8.34 -28.65
C ALA A 73 1.37 7.44 -28.09
N LEU A 74 1.13 6.14 -27.97
CA LEU A 74 2.12 5.16 -27.53
C LEU A 74 2.58 4.30 -28.71
N ASP A 75 3.90 4.16 -28.88
CA ASP A 75 4.47 3.26 -29.88
C ASP A 75 4.13 1.78 -29.60
N GLU A 76 4.01 1.44 -28.31
CA GLU A 76 3.68 0.08 -27.83
C GLU A 76 2.71 0.15 -26.63
N PRO A 77 1.87 -0.89 -26.42
CA PRO A 77 0.98 -0.95 -25.26
C PRO A 77 1.74 -0.82 -23.93
N ARG A 78 1.17 -0.09 -22.98
CA ARG A 78 1.77 0.12 -21.65
C ARG A 78 1.09 -0.74 -20.59
N THR A 79 1.83 -1.66 -19.99
CA THR A 79 1.32 -2.55 -18.92
C THR A 79 1.83 -2.15 -17.54
N ARG A 80 0.94 -2.18 -16.54
CA ARG A 80 1.26 -2.07 -15.11
C ARG A 80 0.85 -3.36 -14.40
N ILE A 81 1.73 -3.89 -13.55
CA ILE A 81 1.56 -5.17 -12.85
C ILE A 81 1.48 -4.92 -11.35
N LEU A 82 0.57 -5.63 -10.68
CA LEU A 82 0.42 -5.69 -9.24
C LEU A 82 0.45 -7.16 -8.79
N VAL A 83 1.30 -7.47 -7.82
CA VAL A 83 1.31 -8.78 -7.15
C VAL A 83 0.63 -8.62 -5.80
N VAL A 84 -0.29 -9.53 -5.48
CA VAL A 84 -0.97 -9.55 -4.18
C VAL A 84 -0.02 -10.16 -3.15
N ASP A 85 0.55 -9.29 -2.33
CA ASP A 85 1.30 -9.67 -1.14
C ASP A 85 0.41 -9.45 0.11
N THR A 86 0.11 -10.54 0.82
CA THR A 86 -0.67 -10.49 2.07
C THR A 86 0.20 -10.21 3.30
N ASP A 87 1.52 -10.13 3.14
CA ASP A 87 2.50 -9.89 4.20
C ASP A 87 2.74 -8.40 4.51
N GLU A 88 1.77 -7.54 4.24
CA GLU A 88 1.67 -6.20 4.86
C GLU A 88 1.24 -6.31 6.34
N LYS A 89 1.82 -7.26 7.08
CA LYS A 89 1.92 -7.16 8.52
C LYS A 89 2.97 -6.11 8.82
N SER A 90 2.56 -4.84 8.74
CA SER A 90 3.33 -3.68 9.18
C SER A 90 4.08 -4.05 10.46
N ARG A 91 5.40 -4.24 10.36
CA ARG A 91 6.28 -4.57 11.48
C ARG A 91 6.54 -3.32 12.34
N GLY A 92 5.48 -2.63 12.73
CA GLY A 92 5.44 -1.62 13.80
C GLY A 92 4.14 -1.85 14.58
N PRO A 93 4.01 -1.55 15.90
CA PRO A 93 4.83 -0.77 16.84
C PRO A 93 5.59 -1.65 17.87
N ALA A 94 5.57 -2.97 17.72
CA ALA A 94 6.09 -3.91 18.71
C ALA A 94 7.59 -3.75 18.99
N VAL A 95 8.38 -3.35 17.97
CA VAL A 95 9.83 -3.11 18.10
C VAL A 95 10.13 -1.89 18.98
N CYS A 96 9.31 -0.83 18.90
CA CYS A 96 9.46 0.37 19.73
C CYS A 96 9.12 0.11 21.21
N CYS A 97 8.13 -0.74 21.50
CA CYS A 97 7.73 -1.05 22.88
C CYS A 97 8.81 -1.84 23.64
N GLY A 98 9.51 -2.77 22.97
CA GLY A 98 10.56 -3.57 23.61
C GLY A 98 11.77 -2.73 24.06
N LEU A 99 12.22 -1.79 23.22
CA LEU A 99 13.33 -0.87 23.54
C LEU A 99 12.96 0.12 24.65
N GLY A 100 11.73 0.61 24.68
CA GLY A 100 11.27 1.53 25.73
C GLY A 100 11.21 0.88 27.11
N LEU A 101 10.70 -0.36 27.20
CA LEU A 101 10.59 -1.08 28.47
C LEU A 101 11.94 -1.42 29.09
N THR A 102 12.93 -1.84 28.29
CA THR A 102 14.27 -2.18 28.79
C THR A 102 15.01 -0.96 29.34
N LEU A 103 14.99 0.15 28.61
CA LEU A 103 15.59 1.41 29.04
C LEU A 103 14.90 1.98 30.29
N GLY A 104 13.57 1.88 30.37
CA GLY A 104 12.81 2.31 31.55
C GLY A 104 13.16 1.52 32.81
N LEU A 105 13.23 0.18 32.72
CA LEU A 105 13.59 -0.69 33.84
C LEU A 105 15.02 -0.43 34.33
N LEU A 106 15.98 -0.29 33.41
CA LEU A 106 17.37 0.07 33.73
C LEU A 106 17.44 1.42 34.45
N GLY A 107 16.67 2.41 34.00
CA GLY A 107 16.57 3.71 34.64
C GLY A 107 16.05 3.65 36.08
N VAL A 108 15.01 2.84 36.34
CA VAL A 108 14.45 2.65 37.68
C VAL A 108 15.45 1.95 38.62
N VAL A 109 16.13 0.90 38.15
CA VAL A 109 17.13 0.18 38.95
C VAL A 109 18.31 1.09 39.28
N ALA A 110 18.85 1.81 38.30
CA ALA A 110 19.93 2.76 38.54
C ALA A 110 19.48 3.88 39.50
N GLY A 111 18.31 4.48 39.27
CA GLY A 111 17.77 5.56 40.10
C GLY A 111 17.55 5.14 41.56
N THR A 112 16.96 3.97 41.79
CA THR A 112 16.76 3.43 43.15
C THR A 112 18.09 3.15 43.85
N PHE A 113 19.08 2.60 43.14
CA PHE A 113 20.42 2.37 43.69
C PHE A 113 21.12 3.67 44.12
N PHE A 114 21.10 4.69 43.26
CA PHE A 114 21.68 6.01 43.59
C PHE A 114 20.92 6.70 44.73
N PHE A 115 19.59 6.58 44.78
CA PHE A 115 18.78 7.20 45.83
C PHE A 115 18.99 6.56 47.21
N VAL A 116 19.09 5.22 47.27
CA VAL A 116 19.41 4.50 48.52
C VAL A 116 20.82 4.84 49.00
N LYS A 117 21.81 4.85 48.09
CA LYS A 117 23.19 5.19 48.43
C LYS A 117 23.33 6.67 48.85
N GLY A 118 22.58 7.58 48.23
CA GLY A 118 22.51 8.98 48.60
C GLY A 118 21.91 9.22 49.98
N LYS A 119 20.85 8.49 50.35
CA LYS A 119 20.26 8.54 51.70
C LYS A 119 21.21 8.01 52.78
N GLN A 120 21.94 6.92 52.51
CA GLN A 120 22.94 6.41 53.47
C GLN A 120 24.12 7.37 53.70
N CYS A 121 24.41 8.29 52.76
CA CYS A 121 25.39 9.35 52.99
C CYS A 121 24.83 10.54 53.79
N GLN A 122 23.51 10.69 53.89
CA GLN A 122 22.88 11.83 54.58
C GLN A 122 22.58 11.52 56.06
N ASP A 123 22.49 10.23 56.43
CA ASP A 123 22.33 9.77 57.82
C ASP A 123 23.68 9.55 58.55
N ALA A 124 24.81 9.91 57.93
CA ALA A 124 26.17 9.76 58.47
C ALA A 124 26.92 11.08 58.72
N GLY A 125 26.21 12.23 58.76
CA GLY A 125 26.74 13.56 59.02
C GLY A 125 26.25 14.17 60.32
#